data_AF-X6LJ67-F1
#
_entry.id   AF-X6LJ67-F1
#
_cell.length_a   1.000
_cell.length_b   1.000
_cell.length_c   1.000
_cell.angle_alpha   90.00
_cell.angle_beta   90.00
_cell.angle_gamma   90.00
#
_symmetry.space_group_name_H-M   'P 1'
#
loop_
_entity.id
_entity.type
_entity.pdbx_description
1 polymer ?
#
loop_
_entity_poly.entity_id
_entity_poly.type
_entity_poly.pdbx_seq_one_letter_code
_entity_poly.pdbx_strand_id
1 'polypeptide(L)'
;LKYFGRDAFLSQSPQLYKQMALCCDLQRVFEVGPVFRAENSNTHRHLCEFTGLDLEVEFKEHYHEVLNLIGDMFIYIFKQLNEHSKAEIEAVRKQFPFEDLAFSDKMLILTFKEAMGMVKAYHDDLIKQ
;
A
#
# COMPACT_ATOMS: atom_id res chain seq x y z
N LEU A 1 -20.01 3.43 18.64
CA LEU A 1 -21.19 2.53 18.57
C LEU A 1 -21.62 2.18 20.00
N LYS A 2 -22.91 1.94 20.25
CA LYS A 2 -23.40 1.49 21.55
C LYS A 2 -23.43 -0.03 21.60
N TYR A 3 -22.52 -0.63 22.37
CA TYR A 3 -22.40 -2.06 22.56
C TYR A 3 -22.85 -2.43 23.98
N PHE A 4 -24.09 -2.90 24.13
CA PHE A 4 -24.70 -3.27 25.41
C PHE A 4 -24.54 -2.20 26.51
N GLY A 5 -24.80 -0.94 26.16
CA GLY A 5 -24.69 0.19 27.08
C GLY A 5 -23.27 0.75 27.27
N ARG A 6 -22.26 0.20 26.58
CA ARG A 6 -20.88 0.72 26.56
C ARG A 6 -20.54 1.33 25.21
N ASP A 7 -19.57 2.24 25.19
CA ASP A 7 -19.02 2.77 23.95
C ASP A 7 -18.01 1.80 23.35
N ALA A 8 -18.13 1.56 22.05
CA ALA A 8 -17.20 0.78 21.24
C ALA A 8 -16.81 1.56 19.98
N PHE A 9 -15.61 1.30 19.47
CA PHE A 9 -15.01 1.99 18.33
C PHE A 9 -14.62 0.97 17.26
N LEU A 10 -14.72 1.38 16.00
CA LEU A 10 -14.23 0.60 14.87
C LEU A 10 -12.73 0.81 14.72
N SER A 11 -12.00 -0.26 14.45
CA SER A 11 -10.55 -0.20 14.27
C SER A 11 -10.22 0.58 13.01
N GLN A 12 -9.42 1.64 13.16
CA GLN A 12 -8.94 2.44 12.03
C GLN A 12 -7.70 1.81 11.38
N SER A 13 -6.99 0.95 12.09
CA SER A 13 -5.81 0.27 11.58
C SER A 13 -5.63 -1.05 12.33
N PRO A 14 -5.47 -2.18 11.64
CA PRO A 14 -5.18 -3.45 12.30
C PRO A 14 -3.76 -3.52 12.89
N GLN A 15 -2.92 -2.50 12.65
CA GLN A 15 -1.49 -2.51 13.00
C GLN A 15 -1.21 -2.88 14.46
N LEU A 16 -1.97 -2.34 15.42
CA LEU A 16 -1.75 -2.66 16.84
C LEU A 16 -1.89 -4.17 17.12
N TYR A 17 -2.94 -4.80 16.59
CA TYR A 17 -3.19 -6.23 16.81
C TYR A 17 -2.16 -7.10 16.10
N LYS A 18 -1.70 -6.70 14.91
CA LYS A 18 -0.61 -7.38 14.22
C LYS A 18 0.71 -7.29 15.00
N GLN A 19 1.04 -6.12 15.56
CA GLN A 19 2.23 -5.96 16.40
C GLN A 19 2.14 -6.81 17.68
N MET A 20 0.97 -6.89 18.30
CA MET A 20 0.73 -7.82 19.41
C MET A 20 0.94 -9.28 19.00
N ALA A 21 0.49 -9.66 17.80
CA ALA A 21 0.71 -11.01 17.26
C ALA A 21 2.21 -11.32 17.09
N LEU A 22 3.00 -10.37 16.58
CA LEU A 22 4.47 -10.49 16.52
C LEU A 22 5.08 -10.67 17.91
N CYS A 23 4.62 -9.91 18.91
CA CYS A 23 5.04 -10.07 20.31
C CYS A 23 4.62 -11.42 20.93
N CYS A 24 3.68 -12.13 20.30
CA CYS A 24 3.29 -13.50 20.66
C CYS A 24 3.99 -14.54 19.76
N ASP A 25 5.18 -14.23 19.27
CA ASP A 25 6.05 -15.08 18.44
C ASP A 25 5.46 -15.47 17.08
N LEU A 26 4.43 -14.77 16.60
CA LEU A 26 3.96 -14.91 15.21
C LEU A 26 4.85 -14.05 14.29
N GLN A 27 5.96 -14.63 13.85
CA GLN A 27 7.04 -13.96 13.12
C GLN A 27 6.61 -13.29 11.80
N ARG A 28 5.55 -13.78 11.17
CA ARG A 28 4.99 -13.22 9.92
C ARG A 28 3.49 -13.32 9.97
N VAL A 29 2.81 -12.17 9.90
CA VAL A 29 1.36 -12.10 9.92
C VAL A 29 0.86 -11.23 8.77
N PHE A 30 -0.28 -11.60 8.21
CA PHE A 30 -1.01 -10.75 7.30
C PHE A 30 -2.51 -10.81 7.63
N GLU A 31 -3.22 -9.76 7.26
CA GLU A 31 -4.67 -9.65 7.42
C GLU A 31 -5.29 -9.09 6.14
N VAL A 32 -6.42 -9.68 5.74
CA VAL A 32 -7.30 -9.14 4.71
C VAL A 32 -8.65 -8.90 5.38
N GLY A 33 -9.01 -7.64 5.58
CA GLY A 33 -10.14 -7.29 6.44
C GLY A 33 -10.64 -5.86 6.25
N PRO A 34 -11.76 -5.50 6.88
CA PRO A 34 -12.32 -4.15 6.78
C PRO A 34 -11.46 -3.14 7.57
N VAL A 35 -11.15 -2.02 6.94
CA VAL A 35 -10.49 -0.86 7.54
C VAL A 35 -11.44 0.31 7.49
N PHE A 36 -11.62 0.98 8.63
CA PHE A 36 -12.51 2.12 8.76
C PHE A 36 -11.71 3.43 8.79
N ARG A 37 -12.23 4.48 8.15
CA ARG A 37 -11.70 5.85 8.19
C ARG A 37 -12.78 6.79 8.70
N ALA A 38 -12.52 7.43 9.83
CA ALA A 38 -13.47 8.35 10.47
C ALA A 38 -13.28 9.82 10.04
N GLU A 39 -12.34 10.13 9.15
CA GLU A 39 -12.19 11.49 8.64
C GLU A 39 -13.37 11.89 7.76
N ASN A 40 -13.89 13.10 7.96
CA ASN A 40 -14.89 13.69 7.07
C ASN A 40 -14.21 14.21 5.79
N SER A 41 -13.83 13.27 4.91
CA SER A 41 -13.08 13.53 3.69
C SER A 41 -13.87 13.00 2.49
N ASN A 42 -14.59 13.90 1.81
CA ASN A 42 -15.37 13.55 0.63
C ASN A 42 -14.58 13.87 -0.64
N THR A 43 -13.66 12.98 -1.02
CA THR A 43 -12.92 13.07 -2.29
C THR A 43 -13.10 11.80 -3.10
N HIS A 44 -12.81 11.85 -4.40
CA HIS A 44 -12.85 10.69 -5.28
C HIS A 44 -11.85 9.55 -4.92
N ARG A 45 -11.00 9.75 -3.91
CA ARG A 45 -9.98 8.78 -3.46
C ARG A 45 -10.18 8.28 -2.02
N HIS A 46 -11.18 8.77 -1.29
CA HIS A 46 -11.37 8.42 0.12
C HIS A 46 -12.72 7.76 0.35
N LEU A 47 -12.70 6.63 1.06
CA LEU A 47 -13.88 5.90 1.51
C LEU A 47 -13.81 5.76 3.04
N CYS A 48 -14.95 5.78 3.72
CA CYS A 48 -15.02 5.56 5.16
C CYS A 48 -14.82 4.08 5.56
N GLU A 49 -14.93 3.16 4.60
CA GLU A 49 -14.71 1.73 4.75
C GLU A 49 -14.09 1.17 3.47
N PHE A 50 -13.06 0.34 3.59
CA PHE A 50 -12.43 -0.38 2.48
C PHE A 50 -11.77 -1.67 2.96
N THR A 51 -11.45 -2.58 2.04
CA THR A 51 -10.68 -3.79 2.36
C THR A 51 -9.20 -3.45 2.44
N GLY A 52 -8.62 -3.57 3.63
CA GLY A 52 -7.18 -3.47 3.85
C GLY A 52 -6.48 -4.80 3.56
N LEU A 53 -5.28 -4.70 3.00
CA LEU A 53 -4.32 -5.80 2.89
C LEU A 53 -3.09 -5.38 3.68
N ASP A 54 -2.89 -6.04 4.81
CA ASP A 54 -2.00 -5.60 5.86
C ASP A 54 -1.00 -6.72 6.16
N LEU A 55 0.27 -6.40 6.35
CA LEU A 55 1.29 -7.37 6.76
C LEU A 55 2.20 -6.80 7.83
N GLU A 56 2.73 -7.66 8.68
CA GLU A 56 3.76 -7.33 9.66
C GLU A 56 4.72 -8.52 9.75
N VAL A 57 6.03 -8.25 9.71
CA VAL A 57 7.06 -9.28 9.59
C VAL A 57 8.23 -8.94 10.51
N GLU A 58 8.66 -9.91 11.31
CA GLU A 58 9.89 -9.85 12.09
C GLU A 58 11.10 -9.81 11.13
N PHE A 59 12.02 -8.87 11.37
CA PHE A 59 13.30 -8.75 10.66
C PHE A 59 14.45 -9.02 11.61
N LYS A 60 15.62 -9.39 11.08
CA LYS A 60 16.75 -9.80 11.91
C LYS A 60 17.74 -8.69 12.16
N GLU A 61 18.19 -8.03 11.09
CA GLU A 61 19.30 -7.08 11.15
C GLU A 61 18.86 -5.68 10.73
N HIS A 62 18.07 -5.57 9.66
CA HIS A 62 17.67 -4.28 9.12
C HIS A 62 16.27 -4.32 8.52
N TYR A 63 15.49 -3.26 8.73
CA TYR A 63 14.12 -3.15 8.19
C TYR A 63 14.05 -3.20 6.65
N HIS A 64 15.20 -3.06 5.96
CA HIS A 64 15.27 -3.28 4.50
C HIS A 64 14.90 -4.71 4.09
N GLU A 65 15.02 -5.68 4.99
CA GLU A 65 14.49 -7.03 4.76
C GLU A 65 12.99 -7.00 4.47
N VAL A 66 12.22 -6.26 5.27
CA VAL A 66 10.77 -6.08 5.09
C VAL A 66 10.47 -5.19 3.88
N LEU A 67 11.27 -4.14 3.66
CA LEU A 67 11.10 -3.26 2.50
C LEU A 67 11.28 -4.03 1.17
N ASN A 68 12.29 -4.88 1.09
CA ASN A 68 12.54 -5.72 -0.08
C ASN A 68 11.43 -6.76 -0.27
N LEU A 69 10.98 -7.40 0.82
CA LEU A 69 9.83 -8.31 0.77
C LEU A 69 8.58 -7.65 0.19
N ILE A 70 8.24 -6.44 0.63
CA ILE A 70 7.10 -5.67 0.12
C ILE A 70 7.30 -5.34 -1.37
N GLY A 71 8.51 -4.90 -1.75
CA GLY A 71 8.83 -4.61 -3.15
C GLY A 71 8.69 -5.81 -4.07
N ASP A 72 9.25 -6.95 -3.66
CA ASP A 72 9.17 -8.21 -4.42
C ASP A 72 7.73 -8.71 -4.52
N MET A 73 6.92 -8.53 -3.45
CA MET A 73 5.49 -8.85 -3.46
C MET A 73 4.73 -8.04 -4.53
N PHE A 74 4.95 -6.72 -4.63
CA PHE A 74 4.29 -5.91 -5.66
C PHE A 74 4.73 -6.29 -7.07
N ILE A 75 6.03 -6.50 -7.29
CA ILE A 75 6.56 -6.94 -8.59
C ILE A 75 5.94 -8.29 -8.98
N TYR A 76 5.82 -9.22 -8.03
CA TYR A 76 5.14 -10.48 -8.24
C TYR A 76 3.68 -10.27 -8.66
N ILE A 77 2.90 -9.48 -7.92
CA ILE A 77 1.50 -9.18 -8.24
C ILE A 77 1.37 -8.62 -9.66
N PHE A 78 2.18 -7.63 -10.03
CA PHE A 78 2.11 -7.02 -11.36
C PHE A 78 2.44 -8.01 -12.48
N LYS A 79 3.45 -8.86 -12.29
CA LYS A 79 3.79 -9.92 -13.25
C LYS A 79 2.65 -10.92 -13.39
N GLN A 80 2.07 -11.39 -12.29
CA GLN A 80 0.99 -12.36 -12.30
C GLN A 80 -0.30 -11.81 -12.92
N LEU A 81 -0.64 -10.54 -12.67
CA LEU A 81 -1.78 -9.89 -13.33
C LEU A 81 -1.58 -9.81 -14.85
N ASN A 82 -0.38 -9.42 -15.29
CA ASN A 82 -0.05 -9.35 -16.72
C ASN A 82 -0.02 -10.73 -17.38
N GLU A 83 0.29 -11.80 -16.63
CA GLU A 83 0.32 -13.16 -17.16
C GLU A 83 -1.08 -13.79 -17.22
N HIS A 84 -1.86 -13.65 -16.15
CA HIS A 84 -3.08 -14.42 -15.93
C HIS A 84 -4.39 -13.65 -16.14
N SER A 85 -4.36 -12.32 -16.19
CA SER A 85 -5.58 -11.48 -16.24
C SER A 85 -5.65 -10.57 -17.46
N LYS A 86 -5.00 -10.96 -18.57
CA LYS A 86 -4.96 -10.16 -19.81
C LYS A 86 -6.36 -9.84 -20.35
N ALA A 87 -7.27 -10.81 -20.34
CA ALA A 87 -8.61 -10.62 -20.88
C ALA A 87 -9.40 -9.58 -20.07
N GLU A 88 -9.30 -9.65 -18.74
CA GLU A 88 -9.94 -8.73 -17.81
C GLU A 88 -9.34 -7.33 -17.93
N ILE A 89 -8.00 -7.22 -18.01
CA ILE A 89 -7.29 -5.95 -18.23
C ILE A 89 -7.74 -5.28 -19.54
N GLU A 90 -7.81 -6.03 -20.65
CA GLU A 90 -8.31 -5.51 -21.92
C GLU A 90 -9.77 -5.07 -21.85
N ALA A 91 -10.61 -5.81 -21.12
CA ALA A 91 -12.01 -5.45 -20.94
C ALA A 91 -12.17 -4.11 -20.21
N VAL A 92 -11.39 -3.89 -19.14
CA VAL A 92 -11.36 -2.61 -18.43
C VAL A 92 -10.80 -1.50 -19.32
N ARG A 93 -9.71 -1.77 -20.06
CA ARG A 93 -9.05 -0.77 -20.93
C ARG A 93 -9.97 -0.22 -22.01
N LYS A 94 -10.88 -1.04 -22.55
CA LYS A 94 -11.89 -0.58 -23.54
C LYS A 94 -12.81 0.51 -23.00
N GLN A 95 -13.16 0.43 -21.71
CA GLN A 95 -14.03 1.41 -21.07
C GLN A 95 -13.24 2.59 -20.49
N PHE A 96 -12.06 2.30 -19.96
CA PHE A 96 -11.18 3.27 -19.32
C PHE A 96 -9.78 3.14 -19.96
N PRO A 97 -9.45 3.90 -21.01
CA PRO A 97 -8.12 3.83 -21.62
C PRO A 97 -7.01 4.19 -20.63
N PHE A 98 -6.01 3.32 -20.49
CA PHE A 98 -4.82 3.54 -19.66
C PHE A 98 -3.58 2.90 -20.32
N GLU A 99 -2.40 3.42 -19.96
CA GLU A 99 -1.11 2.87 -20.36
C GLU A 99 -0.72 1.70 -19.46
N ASP A 100 0.04 0.75 -20.01
CA ASP A 100 0.53 -0.39 -19.23
C ASP A 100 1.39 0.09 -18.06
N LEU A 101 1.21 -0.55 -16.90
CA LEU A 101 1.97 -0.24 -15.71
C LEU A 101 3.46 -0.51 -15.95
N ALA A 102 4.27 0.55 -15.89
CA ALA A 102 5.72 0.44 -15.98
C ALA A 102 6.31 0.09 -14.61
N PHE A 103 7.07 -1.00 -14.54
CA PHE A 103 7.82 -1.40 -13.35
C PHE A 103 9.10 -2.14 -13.76
N SER A 104 10.10 -2.11 -12.87
CA SER A 104 11.36 -2.83 -13.03
C SER A 104 11.36 -4.16 -12.28
N ASP A 105 12.29 -5.05 -12.61
CA ASP A 105 12.48 -6.33 -11.90
C ASP A 105 12.94 -6.18 -10.45
N LYS A 106 13.42 -4.98 -10.07
CA LYS A 106 13.78 -4.63 -8.71
C LYS A 106 13.07 -3.33 -8.32
N MET A 107 12.59 -3.24 -7.09
CA MET A 107 11.91 -2.04 -6.61
C MET A 107 12.86 -0.84 -6.60
N LEU A 108 12.39 0.28 -7.16
CA LEU A 108 13.06 1.57 -7.02
C LEU A 108 12.87 2.08 -5.59
N ILE A 109 13.98 2.26 -4.86
CA ILE A 109 13.98 2.83 -3.52
C ILE A 109 14.66 4.19 -3.60
N LEU A 110 13.89 5.25 -3.36
CA LEU A 110 14.39 6.62 -3.24
C LEU A 110 14.25 7.07 -1.79
N THR A 111 15.32 7.66 -1.26
CA THR A 111 15.22 8.40 -0.01
C THR A 111 14.39 9.65 -0.20
N PHE A 112 13.77 10.12 0.88
CA PHE A 112 13.03 11.38 0.86
C PHE A 112 13.90 12.56 0.37
N LYS A 113 15.19 12.57 0.73
CA LYS A 113 16.14 13.60 0.31
C LYS A 113 16.38 13.59 -1.21
N GLU A 114 16.54 12.42 -1.80
CA GLU A 114 16.69 12.29 -3.26
C GLU A 114 15.43 12.75 -3.99
N ALA A 115 14.25 12.32 -3.52
CA ALA A 115 12.97 12.74 -4.08
C ALA A 115 12.79 14.27 -4.02
N MET A 116 13.10 14.89 -2.89
CA MET A 116 13.06 16.36 -2.77
C MET A 116 14.08 17.06 -3.69
N GLY A 117 15.24 16.45 -3.90
CA GLY A 117 16.24 16.92 -4.86
C GLY A 117 15.70 16.92 -6.30
N MET A 118 15.01 15.85 -6.70
CA MET A 118 14.38 15.74 -8.02
C MET A 118 13.29 16.80 -8.23
N VAL A 119 12.42 16.98 -7.24
CA VAL A 119 11.36 18.01 -7.29
C VAL A 119 11.96 19.41 -7.43
N LYS A 120 13.02 19.71 -6.67
CA LYS A 120 13.69 21.01 -6.75
C LYS A 120 14.36 21.22 -8.10
N ALA A 121 15.08 20.22 -8.62
CA ALA A 121 15.71 20.31 -9.93
C ALA A 121 14.67 20.57 -11.04
N TYR A 122 13.55 19.86 -11.01
CA TYR A 122 12.45 20.06 -11.96
C TYR A 122 11.86 21.47 -11.87
N HIS A 123 11.66 22.00 -10.66
CA HIS A 123 11.18 23.37 -10.46
C HIS A 123 12.18 24.41 -10.98
N ASP A 124 13.48 24.22 -10.73
CA ASP A 124 14.53 25.13 -11.21
C ASP A 124 14.65 25.13 -12.74
N ASP A 125 14.38 24.00 -13.39
CA ASP A 125 14.35 23.90 -14.86
C ASP A 125 13.12 24.57 -15.47
N LEU A 126 11.95 24.49 -14.81
CA LEU A 126 10.73 25.20 -15.24
C LEU A 126 10.89 26.72 -15.19
N ILE A 127 11.62 27.26 -14.21
CA ILE A 127 11.84 28.71 -14.07
C ILE A 127 12.83 29.25 -15.11
N LYS A 128 13.70 28.40 -15.66
CA LYS A 128 14.69 28.80 -16.67
C LYS A 128 14.15 28.79 -18.11
N GLN A 129 12.97 28.22 -18.35
CA GLN A 129 12.25 28.27 -19.63
C GLN A 129 11.37 29.50 -19.73
#